data_AF-A0A2H3SVE4-F1
#
_entry.id   AF-A0A2H3SVE4-F1
#
_cell.length_a   1.000
_cell.length_b   1.000
_cell.length_c   1.000
_cell.angle_alpha   90.00
_cell.angle_beta   90.00
_cell.angle_gamma   90.00
#
_symmetry.space_group_name_H-M   'P 1'
#
loop_
_entity.id
_entity.type
_entity.pdbx_description
1 polymer ?
#
loop_
_entity_poly.entity_id
_entity_poly.type
_entity_poly.pdbx_seq_one_letter_code
_entity_poly.pdbx_strand_id
1 'polypeptide(L)'
;MTPKPTYSSVAASLPAARPRLIHHHQQQQQHRQSDPPHRQGQQPIIALPRQDLRVFIRLEAGAPARAHSGYAIRTLIREKLGAVLSKIRQVFQVRTGWAVLTADSETRDFLVEKQAEWAAELRATAVEMNKKWHTYVVSDFPRRLTDFRGNEVDSDSVVSDEIET
;
A
#
# COMPACT_ATOMS: atom_id res chain seq x y z
N MET A 1 12.61 1.59 36.46
CA MET A 1 12.34 0.24 35.94
C MET A 1 10.84 0.13 35.67
N THR A 2 10.42 0.33 34.42
CA THR A 2 9.02 0.20 33.99
C THR A 2 8.84 -1.17 33.32
N PRO A 3 7.85 -1.99 33.71
CA PRO A 3 7.69 -3.33 33.14
C PRO A 3 7.04 -3.27 31.74
N LYS A 4 7.49 -4.17 30.86
CA LYS A 4 6.98 -4.38 29.49
C LYS A 4 5.53 -4.88 29.53
N PRO A 5 4.63 -4.45 28.62
CA PRO A 5 3.28 -4.98 28.56
C PRO A 5 3.27 -6.41 27.99
N THR A 6 2.74 -7.34 28.79
CA THR A 6 2.43 -8.72 28.40
C THR A 6 1.16 -8.74 27.55
N TYR A 7 1.25 -9.21 26.31
CA TYR A 7 0.10 -9.39 25.43
C TYR A 7 -0.71 -10.62 25.85
N SER A 8 -1.89 -10.40 26.43
CA SER A 8 -2.82 -11.43 26.90
C SER A 8 -3.73 -11.89 25.77
N SER A 9 -3.55 -13.12 25.28
CA SER A 9 -4.42 -13.75 24.29
C SER A 9 -5.77 -14.12 24.92
N VAL A 10 -6.87 -13.52 24.46
CA VAL A 10 -8.22 -13.91 24.85
C VAL A 10 -8.69 -15.05 23.95
N ALA A 11 -8.80 -16.25 24.52
CA ALA A 11 -9.54 -17.36 23.93
C ALA A 11 -11.02 -17.23 24.29
N ALA A 12 -11.90 -17.23 23.29
CA ALA A 12 -13.34 -17.34 23.50
C ALA A 12 -13.77 -18.80 23.31
N SER A 13 -14.22 -19.44 24.38
CA SER A 13 -14.87 -20.75 24.40
C SER A 13 -16.33 -20.58 24.78
N LEU A 14 -17.28 -21.18 24.06
CA LEU A 14 -18.66 -21.47 24.51
C LEU A 14 -19.26 -22.67 23.73
N PRO A 15 -20.30 -23.36 24.26
CA PRO A 15 -20.21 -24.78 24.62
C PRO A 15 -21.03 -25.75 23.75
N ALA A 16 -20.80 -27.04 23.99
CA ALA A 16 -21.42 -28.19 23.33
C ALA A 16 -22.82 -28.56 23.87
N ALA A 17 -23.68 -29.07 23.00
CA ALA A 17 -24.75 -30.02 23.34
C ALA A 17 -24.94 -31.04 22.19
N ARG A 18 -24.83 -32.34 22.51
CA ARG A 18 -25.02 -33.54 21.66
C ARG A 18 -26.46 -34.10 21.87
N PRO A 19 -27.05 -35.00 21.04
CA PRO A 19 -26.67 -36.43 21.05
C PRO A 19 -26.69 -37.20 19.70
N ARG A 20 -25.61 -37.96 19.52
CA ARG A 20 -25.41 -39.29 18.91
C ARG A 20 -26.47 -39.94 17.99
N LEU A 21 -25.97 -40.48 16.87
CA LEU A 21 -26.24 -41.87 16.48
C LEU A 21 -24.98 -42.47 15.84
N ILE A 22 -24.49 -43.59 16.39
CA ILE A 22 -23.35 -44.37 15.89
C ILE A 22 -23.93 -45.52 15.05
N HIS A 23 -23.43 -45.69 13.83
CA HIS A 23 -23.30 -47.02 13.22
C HIS A 23 -21.98 -47.09 12.45
N HIS A 24 -21.18 -48.09 12.83
CA HIS A 24 -20.05 -48.66 12.10
C HIS A 24 -20.54 -49.17 10.71
N HIS A 25 -19.75 -49.32 9.64
CA HIS A 25 -18.48 -50.02 9.53
C HIS A 25 -17.84 -49.73 8.16
N GLN A 26 -16.50 -49.72 8.15
CA GLN A 26 -15.55 -49.80 7.04
C GLN A 26 -16.09 -50.15 5.64
N GLN A 27 -15.92 -49.24 4.67
CA GLN A 27 -15.50 -49.60 3.32
C GLN A 27 -14.44 -48.60 2.82
N GLN A 28 -13.20 -49.11 2.76
CA GLN A 28 -12.16 -48.75 1.78
C GLN A 28 -11.89 -47.25 1.57
N GLN A 29 -11.02 -46.71 2.43
CA GLN A 29 -10.18 -45.56 2.10
C GLN A 29 -9.17 -45.96 1.00
N GLN A 30 -9.66 -46.03 -0.24
CA GLN A 30 -8.85 -45.96 -1.45
C GLN A 30 -9.35 -44.78 -2.29
N HIS A 31 -9.20 -43.57 -1.77
CA HIS A 31 -8.95 -42.43 -2.63
C HIS A 31 -7.68 -41.79 -2.14
N ARG A 32 -6.59 -42.15 -2.82
CA ARG A 32 -5.36 -41.38 -2.86
C ARG A 32 -5.72 -39.90 -2.83
N GLN A 33 -5.27 -39.20 -1.80
CA GLN A 33 -5.09 -37.76 -1.87
C GLN A 33 -4.22 -37.51 -3.11
N SER A 34 -4.85 -37.19 -4.23
CA SER A 34 -4.18 -36.44 -5.27
C SER A 34 -4.04 -35.06 -4.68
N ASP A 35 -2.83 -34.71 -4.25
CA ASP A 35 -2.46 -33.31 -4.09
C ASP A 35 -2.94 -32.56 -5.34
N PRO A 36 -3.58 -31.38 -5.20
CA PRO A 36 -3.82 -30.54 -6.35
C PRO A 36 -2.45 -30.27 -6.98
N PRO A 37 -2.27 -30.46 -8.30
CA PRO A 37 -0.97 -30.19 -8.92
C PRO A 37 -0.63 -28.75 -8.59
N HIS A 38 0.49 -28.57 -7.89
CA HIS A 38 1.09 -27.28 -7.66
C HIS A 38 1.04 -26.51 -8.98
N ARG A 39 0.34 -25.38 -8.96
CA ARG A 39 0.16 -24.45 -10.09
C ARG A 39 1.49 -23.75 -10.40
N GLN A 40 2.54 -24.51 -10.67
CA GLN A 40 3.79 -24.04 -11.24
C GLN A 40 3.57 -23.94 -12.75
N GLY A 41 3.00 -22.83 -13.21
CA GLY A 41 2.81 -22.63 -14.64
C GLY A 41 1.86 -21.51 -15.06
N GLN A 42 1.04 -20.97 -14.16
CA GLN A 42 0.40 -19.69 -14.46
C GLN A 42 1.40 -18.59 -14.18
N GLN A 43 2.17 -18.22 -15.21
CA GLN A 43 2.66 -16.86 -15.31
C GLN A 43 1.48 -15.95 -14.98
N PRO A 44 1.60 -15.02 -14.02
CA PRO A 44 0.58 -14.01 -13.87
C PRO A 44 0.40 -13.43 -15.26
N ILE A 45 -0.83 -13.43 -15.80
CA ILE A 45 -1.14 -12.54 -16.89
C ILE A 45 -0.80 -11.17 -16.30
N ILE A 46 0.37 -10.63 -16.66
CA ILE A 46 0.78 -9.31 -16.25
C ILE A 46 -0.22 -8.44 -16.98
N ALA A 47 -1.33 -8.12 -16.30
CA ALA A 47 -2.29 -7.16 -16.78
C ALA A 47 -1.47 -5.94 -17.15
N LEU A 48 -1.60 -5.51 -18.41
CA LEU A 48 -0.92 -4.33 -18.93
C LEU A 48 -1.00 -3.25 -17.84
N PRO A 49 0.12 -2.62 -17.43
CA PRO A 49 0.12 -1.72 -16.28
C PRO A 49 -0.96 -0.69 -16.49
N ARG A 50 -2.07 -0.80 -15.74
CA ARG A 50 -3.13 0.20 -15.81
C ARG A 50 -2.50 1.50 -15.36
N GLN A 51 -2.46 2.49 -16.27
CA GLN A 51 -1.87 3.77 -15.96
C GLN A 51 -2.57 4.33 -14.72
N ASP A 52 -1.79 4.72 -13.71
CA ASP A 52 -2.35 5.31 -12.52
C ASP A 52 -2.72 6.76 -12.83
N LEU A 53 -4.03 7.03 -12.89
CA LEU A 53 -4.62 8.33 -13.18
C LEU A 53 -4.93 9.14 -11.91
N ARG A 54 -4.34 8.74 -10.78
CA ARG A 54 -4.52 9.45 -9.51
C ARG A 54 -3.55 10.63 -9.38
N VAL A 55 -4.11 11.76 -8.97
CA VAL A 55 -3.38 12.94 -8.50
C VAL A 55 -3.45 12.96 -6.98
N PHE A 56 -2.31 13.07 -6.30
CA PHE A 56 -2.21 13.17 -4.86
C PHE A 56 -2.06 14.62 -4.43
N ILE A 57 -2.95 15.05 -3.54
CA ILE A 57 -2.93 16.35 -2.88
C ILE A 57 -2.34 16.12 -1.50
N ARG A 58 -1.10 16.57 -1.30
CA ARG A 58 -0.42 16.49 -0.01
C ARG A 58 -0.84 17.66 0.85
N LEU A 59 -1.35 17.35 2.03
CA LEU A 59 -1.78 18.30 3.03
C LEU A 59 -0.89 18.17 4.27
N GLU A 60 -0.59 19.28 4.91
CA GLU A 60 0.04 19.31 6.24
C GLU A 60 -0.90 18.67 7.29
N ALA A 61 -0.36 18.15 8.40
CA ALA A 61 -1.12 17.36 9.37
C ALA A 61 -2.26 18.17 10.04
N GLY A 62 -2.06 19.47 10.25
CA GLY A 62 -3.05 20.40 10.78
C GLY A 62 -3.94 21.09 9.74
N ALA A 63 -3.83 20.74 8.45
CA ALA A 63 -4.58 21.41 7.40
C ALA A 63 -6.11 21.16 7.52
N PRO A 64 -6.97 22.20 7.54
CA PRO A 64 -8.42 22.06 7.64
C PRO A 64 -9.04 21.19 6.54
N ALA A 65 -8.41 21.20 5.35
CA ALA A 65 -8.85 20.41 4.20
C ALA A 65 -8.87 18.89 4.46
N ARG A 66 -8.18 18.39 5.49
CA ARG A 66 -8.24 16.97 5.89
C ARG A 66 -9.59 16.57 6.48
N ALA A 67 -10.29 17.51 7.12
CA ALA A 67 -11.60 17.27 7.75
C ALA A 67 -12.77 17.48 6.78
N HIS A 68 -12.51 18.00 5.56
CA HIS A 68 -13.53 18.19 4.55
C HIS A 68 -14.03 16.85 3.99
N SER A 69 -15.22 16.85 3.40
CA SER A 69 -15.70 15.70 2.63
C SER A 69 -15.05 15.71 1.24
N GLY A 70 -14.93 14.53 0.61
CA GLY A 70 -14.45 14.44 -0.77
C GLY A 70 -15.30 15.26 -1.75
N TYR A 71 -16.58 15.50 -1.42
CA TYR A 71 -17.47 16.39 -2.17
C TYR A 71 -17.02 17.85 -2.13
N ALA A 72 -16.61 18.37 -0.96
CA ALA A 72 -16.12 19.74 -0.82
C ALA A 72 -14.83 19.94 -1.64
N ILE A 73 -13.90 18.98 -1.58
CA ILE A 73 -12.67 19.01 -2.38
C ILE A 73 -13.00 19.02 -3.89
N ARG A 74 -13.90 18.15 -4.34
CA ARG A 74 -14.33 18.10 -5.74
C ARG A 74 -15.03 19.39 -6.18
N THR A 75 -15.81 20.01 -5.31
CA THR A 75 -16.56 21.24 -5.60
C THR A 75 -15.63 22.45 -5.71
N LEU A 76 -14.63 22.57 -4.84
CA LEU A 76 -13.62 23.62 -4.95
C LEU A 76 -12.83 23.52 -6.27
N ILE A 77 -12.37 22.32 -6.61
CA ILE A 77 -11.64 22.09 -7.87
C ILE A 77 -12.54 22.41 -9.08
N ARG A 78 -13.84 22.10 -9.00
CA ARG A 78 -14.85 22.49 -10.01
C ARG A 78 -14.92 24.01 -10.17
N GLU A 79 -15.03 24.74 -9.07
CA GLU A 79 -15.20 26.18 -9.08
C GLU A 79 -14.01 26.89 -9.73
N LYS A 80 -12.79 26.42 -9.46
CA LYS A 80 -11.57 27.01 -10.01
C LYS A 80 -11.28 26.60 -11.44
N LEU A 81 -11.48 25.32 -11.78
CA LEU A 81 -10.99 24.77 -13.05
C LEU A 81 -12.09 24.46 -14.07
N GLY A 82 -13.38 24.60 -13.73
CA GLY A 82 -14.55 24.62 -14.63
C GLY A 82 -14.70 23.44 -15.61
N ALA A 83 -13.81 23.36 -16.61
CA ALA A 83 -13.78 22.42 -17.72
C ALA A 83 -13.32 20.99 -17.37
N VAL A 84 -12.47 20.83 -16.35
CA VAL A 84 -11.77 19.56 -16.03
C VAL A 84 -12.65 18.53 -15.32
N LEU A 85 -13.74 19.02 -14.75
CA LEU A 85 -14.56 18.31 -13.78
C LEU A 85 -15.29 17.08 -14.34
N SER A 86 -15.74 17.12 -15.61
CA SER A 86 -16.50 16.00 -16.22
C SER A 86 -15.69 14.70 -16.21
N LYS A 87 -14.37 14.83 -16.10
CA LYS A 87 -13.41 13.74 -16.09
C LYS A 87 -12.90 13.37 -14.70
N ILE A 88 -13.36 13.99 -13.60
CA ILE A 88 -13.01 13.53 -12.24
C ILE A 88 -13.97 12.42 -11.82
N ARG A 89 -13.44 11.19 -11.70
CA ARG A 89 -14.23 9.99 -11.37
C ARG A 89 -14.49 9.88 -9.87
N GLN A 90 -13.45 10.06 -9.06
CA GLN A 90 -13.56 9.83 -7.61
C GLN A 90 -12.49 10.61 -6.83
N VAL A 91 -12.79 10.92 -5.57
CA VAL A 91 -11.87 11.54 -4.61
C VAL A 91 -11.79 10.65 -3.38
N PHE A 92 -10.58 10.33 -2.95
CA PHE A 92 -10.28 9.42 -1.84
C PHE A 92 -9.47 10.16 -0.79
N GLN A 93 -9.78 9.93 0.49
CA GLN A 93 -8.94 10.40 1.58
C GLN A 93 -7.72 9.47 1.69
N VAL A 94 -6.54 10.04 1.90
CA VAL A 94 -5.28 9.30 2.13
C VAL A 94 -4.58 9.85 3.36
N ARG A 95 -3.64 9.08 3.93
CA ARG A 95 -2.95 9.46 5.19
C ARG A 95 -2.28 10.84 5.13
N THR A 96 -1.84 11.25 3.95
CA THR A 96 -1.13 12.51 3.71
C THR A 96 -2.03 13.60 3.11
N GLY A 97 -3.34 13.42 3.01
CA GLY A 97 -4.25 14.37 2.35
C GLY A 97 -5.31 13.68 1.50
N TRP A 98 -5.37 13.99 0.20
CA TRP A 98 -6.38 13.47 -0.72
C TRP A 98 -5.77 12.87 -1.99
N ALA A 99 -6.51 11.97 -2.64
CA ALA A 99 -6.20 11.44 -3.96
C ALA A 99 -7.40 11.61 -4.88
N VAL A 100 -7.20 12.21 -6.05
CA VAL A 100 -8.23 12.47 -7.06
C VAL A 100 -7.97 11.56 -8.24
N LEU A 101 -8.92 10.69 -8.57
CA LEU A 101 -8.89 9.82 -9.74
C LEU A 101 -9.52 10.53 -10.93
N THR A 102 -8.75 10.71 -12.00
CA THR A 102 -9.23 11.26 -13.27
C THR A 102 -9.64 10.16 -14.25
N ALA A 103 -10.36 10.55 -15.29
CA ALA A 103 -10.79 9.67 -16.36
C ALA A 103 -9.67 9.42 -17.38
N ASP A 104 -8.86 10.46 -17.63
CA ASP A 104 -7.79 10.46 -18.63
C ASP A 104 -6.49 11.05 -18.05
N SER A 105 -5.36 10.75 -18.71
CA SER A 105 -4.05 11.30 -18.35
C SER A 105 -3.95 12.81 -18.59
N GLU A 106 -4.55 13.32 -19.67
CA GLU A 106 -4.60 14.76 -19.98
C GLU A 106 -5.21 15.56 -18.82
N THR A 107 -6.29 15.04 -18.22
CA THR A 107 -6.95 15.66 -17.06
C THR A 107 -6.07 15.60 -15.82
N ARG A 108 -5.36 14.49 -15.59
CA ARG A 108 -4.41 14.34 -14.49
C ARG A 108 -3.29 15.38 -14.61
N ASP A 109 -2.72 15.51 -15.80
CA ASP A 109 -1.59 16.38 -16.07
C ASP A 109 -2.03 17.85 -15.99
N PHE A 110 -3.21 18.18 -16.52
CA PHE A 110 -3.81 19.50 -16.37
C PHE A 110 -4.03 19.89 -14.89
N LEU A 111 -4.50 18.97 -14.04
CA LEU A 111 -4.67 19.23 -12.60
C LEU A 111 -3.35 19.57 -11.91
N VAL A 112 -2.27 18.88 -12.30
CA VAL A 112 -0.92 19.10 -11.74
C VAL A 112 -0.31 20.40 -12.26
N GLU A 113 -0.49 20.71 -13.54
CA GLU A 113 -0.03 21.97 -14.16
C GLU A 113 -0.72 23.18 -13.51
N LYS A 114 -2.04 23.08 -13.31
CA LYS A 114 -2.88 24.14 -12.75
C LYS A 114 -2.96 24.14 -11.24
N GLN A 115 -2.10 23.39 -10.55
CA GLN A 115 -2.12 23.30 -9.09
C GLN A 115 -1.99 24.67 -8.41
N ALA A 116 -1.25 25.61 -8.98
CA ALA A 116 -1.07 26.95 -8.41
C ALA A 116 -2.39 27.72 -8.24
N GLU A 117 -3.42 27.44 -9.06
CA GLU A 117 -4.70 28.16 -9.06
C GLU A 117 -5.66 27.71 -7.95
N TRP A 118 -5.52 26.48 -7.42
CA TRP A 118 -6.46 25.90 -6.45
C TRP A 118 -5.81 25.23 -5.24
N ALA A 119 -4.56 24.76 -5.35
CA ALA A 119 -3.88 24.04 -4.28
C ALA A 119 -3.63 24.92 -3.05
N ALA A 120 -3.38 26.22 -3.26
CA ALA A 120 -3.19 27.19 -2.18
C ALA A 120 -4.43 27.33 -1.28
N GLU A 121 -5.62 27.23 -1.86
CA GLU A 121 -6.89 27.34 -1.12
C GLU A 121 -7.13 26.12 -0.22
N LEU A 122 -6.65 24.95 -0.64
CA LEU A 122 -6.62 23.75 0.19
C LEU A 122 -5.47 23.73 1.20
N ARG A 123 -4.59 24.73 1.18
CA ARG A 123 -3.29 24.72 1.88
C ARG A 123 -2.49 23.45 1.58
N ALA A 124 -2.52 23.01 0.33
CA ALA A 124 -1.77 21.86 -0.09
C ALA A 124 -0.27 22.19 -0.18
N THR A 125 0.56 21.31 0.38
CA THR A 125 2.02 21.43 0.36
C THR A 125 2.58 21.02 -0.99
N ALA A 126 1.97 20.03 -1.64
CA ALA A 126 2.36 19.56 -2.96
C ALA A 126 1.18 18.87 -3.66
N VAL A 127 1.12 18.99 -4.98
CA VAL A 127 0.24 18.18 -5.82
C VAL A 127 1.10 17.37 -6.78
N GLU A 128 1.03 16.04 -6.66
CA GLU A 128 1.89 15.14 -7.43
C GLU A 128 1.10 14.00 -8.06
N MET A 129 1.58 13.52 -9.20
CA MET A 129 1.07 12.28 -9.81
C MET A 129 1.71 11.05 -9.16
N ASN A 130 1.08 9.88 -9.33
CA ASN A 130 1.72 8.62 -8.94
C ASN A 130 3.08 8.47 -9.66
N LYS A 131 4.16 8.33 -8.90
CA LYS A 131 5.47 7.97 -9.44
C LYS A 131 5.60 6.45 -9.49
N LYS A 132 5.97 5.94 -10.65
CA LYS A 132 6.25 4.52 -10.84
C LYS A 132 7.53 4.15 -10.09
N TRP A 133 7.42 3.25 -9.13
CA TRP A 133 8.58 2.63 -8.50
C TRP A 133 9.14 1.55 -9.43
N HIS A 134 10.45 1.60 -9.66
CA HIS A 134 11.18 0.56 -10.37
C HIS A 134 11.86 -0.35 -9.35
N THR A 135 11.60 -1.65 -9.44
CA THR A 135 12.32 -2.66 -8.66
C THR A 135 13.39 -3.25 -9.56
N TYR A 136 14.65 -3.05 -9.18
CA TYR A 136 15.80 -3.62 -9.88
C TYR A 136 16.29 -4.84 -9.11
N VAL A 137 16.60 -5.92 -9.83
CA VAL A 137 17.37 -7.03 -9.29
C VAL A 137 18.82 -6.76 -9.63
N VAL A 138 19.63 -6.51 -8.60
CA VAL A 138 21.07 -6.33 -8.76
C VAL A 138 21.73 -7.70 -8.59
N SER A 139 22.27 -8.23 -9.69
CA SER A 139 23.11 -9.43 -9.67
C SER A 139 24.47 -9.12 -9.05
N ASP A 140 25.10 -10.14 -8.43
CA ASP A 140 26.45 -10.04 -7.87
C ASP A 140 26.62 -9.00 -6.76
N PHE A 141 25.56 -8.78 -5.97
CA PHE A 141 25.67 -7.95 -4.76
C PHE A 141 26.72 -8.55 -3.81
N PRO A 142 27.79 -7.80 -3.45
CA PRO A 142 28.85 -8.32 -2.61
C PRO A 142 28.28 -8.69 -1.24
N ARG A 143 28.31 -10.00 -0.93
CA ARG A 143 27.84 -10.54 0.36
C ARG A 143 28.86 -10.41 1.48
N ARG A 144 30.08 -9.99 1.14
CA ARG A 144 31.23 -9.88 2.05
C ARG A 144 31.77 -8.45 1.96
N LEU A 145 31.77 -7.75 3.07
CA LEU A 145 32.41 -6.43 3.17
C LEU A 145 33.91 -6.66 3.33
N THR A 146 34.73 -5.95 2.56
CA THR A 146 36.19 -6.00 2.69
C THR A 146 36.72 -4.62 3.04
N ASP A 147 37.58 -4.55 4.04
CA ASP A 147 38.31 -3.33 4.40
C ASP A 147 39.27 -2.94 3.26
N PHE A 148 39.74 -1.70 3.26
CA PHE A 148 40.72 -1.15 2.31
C PHE A 148 42.00 -2.00 2.20
N ARG A 149 42.33 -2.80 3.23
CA ARG A 149 43.48 -3.72 3.26
C ARG A 149 43.18 -5.11 2.69
N GLY A 150 41.96 -5.35 2.20
CA GLY A 150 41.53 -6.64 1.64
C GLY A 150 41.12 -7.70 2.68
N ASN A 151 41.00 -7.31 3.95
CA ASN A 151 40.51 -8.19 5.01
C ASN A 151 38.98 -8.21 5.01
N GLU A 152 38.37 -9.38 5.22
CA GLU A 152 36.92 -9.47 5.39
C GLU A 152 36.50 -8.82 6.71
N VAL A 153 35.48 -7.97 6.65
CA VAL A 153 34.89 -7.25 7.76
C VAL A 153 33.57 -7.91 8.12
N ASP A 154 33.43 -8.28 9.39
CA ASP A 154 32.16 -8.77 9.92
C ASP A 154 31.13 -7.64 9.94
N SER A 155 30.19 -7.69 9.01
CA SER A 155 29.22 -6.62 8.76
C SER A 155 28.23 -6.46 9.91
N ASP A 156 27.92 -7.53 10.65
CA ASP A 156 26.98 -7.49 11.78
C ASP A 156 27.58 -6.71 12.98
N SER A 157 28.91 -6.78 13.14
CA SER A 157 29.63 -6.04 14.18
C SER A 157 29.75 -4.54 13.88
N VAL A 158 30.00 -4.16 12.63
CA VAL A 158 30.18 -2.75 12.22
C VAL A 158 28.88 -1.98 12.23
N VAL A 159 27.79 -2.60 11.76
CA VAL A 159 26.47 -1.94 11.76
C VAL A 159 26.03 -1.61 13.19
N SER A 160 26.34 -2.46 14.18
CA SER A 160 25.93 -2.19 15.56
C SER A 160 26.62 -0.98 16.19
N ASP A 161 27.86 -0.68 15.78
CA ASP A 161 28.65 0.46 16.29
C ASP A 161 28.20 1.81 15.69
N GLU A 162 27.55 1.78 14.51
CA GLU A 162 27.11 2.98 13.78
C GLU A 162 25.67 3.41 14.11
N ILE A 163 24.81 2.50 14.59
CA ILE A 163 23.41 2.77 14.97
C ILE A 163 23.26 2.95 16.50
N GLU A 164 24.34 3.27 17.21
CA GLU A 164 24.26 3.78 18.58
C GLU A 164 24.63 5.27 18.59
N THR A 165 23.60 6.13 18.50
CA THR A 165 23.69 7.56 18.83
C THR A 165 22.35 8.04 19.40
#